data_AF-A0A956BNR2-F1
#
_entry.id   AF-A0A956BNR2-F1
#
_cell.length_a   1.000
_cell.length_b   1.000
_cell.length_c   1.000
_cell.angle_alpha   90.00
_cell.angle_beta   90.00
_cell.angle_gamma   90.00
#
_symmetry.space_group_name_H-M   'P 1'
#
loop_
_entity.id
_entity.type
_entity.pdbx_description
1 polymer ?
#
loop_
_entity_poly.entity_id
_entity_poly.type
_entity_poly.pdbx_seq_one_letter_code
_entity_poly.pdbx_strand_id
1 'polypeptide(L)'
;MATLAATRDRPRLRVGLTGATGLVGTAFARFLRGLGHTVVPFGRHGRPGVAAFDALTGAIDAEALEGLDAMVHLAGAPLAVRWTPAAKARIRDSRVVGTRALAEALAACRRPPGVFVSASAVGFWGHRTAPV
;
A
#
# COMPACT_ATOMS: atom_id res chain seq x y z
N MET A 1 -0.26 15.73 -18.99
CA MET A 1 -1.45 15.50 -19.83
C MET A 1 -1.25 14.39 -20.88
N ALA A 2 -0.07 14.24 -21.50
CA ALA A 2 0.19 13.18 -22.50
C ALA A 2 0.07 11.73 -21.96
N THR A 3 0.40 11.47 -20.69
CA THR A 3 0.42 10.11 -20.12
C THR A 3 -0.97 9.52 -19.85
N LEU A 4 -1.98 10.36 -19.58
CA LEU A 4 -3.36 9.90 -19.33
C LEU A 4 -4.06 9.43 -20.61
N ALA A 5 -3.72 10.06 -21.76
CA ALA A 5 -4.24 9.65 -23.06
C ALA A 5 -3.75 8.24 -23.45
N ALA A 6 -2.51 7.90 -23.11
CA ALA A 6 -1.91 6.59 -23.41
C ALA A 6 -2.58 5.42 -22.67
N THR A 7 -3.34 5.68 -21.60
CA THR A 7 -4.05 4.64 -20.84
C THR A 7 -5.55 4.63 -21.08
N ARG A 8 -6.06 5.43 -22.02
CA ARG A 8 -7.51 5.61 -22.24
C ARG A 8 -8.21 4.29 -22.54
N ASP A 9 -7.60 3.47 -23.38
CA ASP A 9 -8.13 2.20 -23.87
C ASP A 9 -7.76 1.00 -22.99
N ARG A 10 -6.97 1.24 -21.92
CA ARG A 10 -6.67 0.18 -20.94
C ARG A 10 -7.94 -0.18 -20.16
N PRO A 11 -8.12 -1.46 -19.77
CA PRO A 11 -9.24 -1.87 -18.94
C PRO A 11 -9.24 -1.12 -17.61
N ARG A 12 -10.44 -0.90 -17.06
CA ARG A 12 -10.61 -0.36 -15.71
C ARG A 12 -10.33 -1.47 -14.71
N LEU A 13 -9.62 -1.12 -13.64
CA LEU A 13 -9.04 -2.06 -12.70
C LEU A 13 -9.65 -1.87 -11.31
N ARG A 14 -9.72 -2.95 -10.54
CA ARG A 14 -9.91 -2.96 -9.09
C ARG A 14 -8.55 -3.02 -8.41
N VAL A 15 -8.19 -1.91 -7.75
CA VAL A 15 -6.88 -1.73 -7.12
C VAL A 15 -7.03 -1.73 -5.61
N GLY A 16 -6.44 -2.72 -4.94
CA GLY A 16 -6.27 -2.71 -3.48
C GLY A 16 -5.24 -1.68 -3.08
N LEU A 17 -5.53 -0.88 -2.04
CA LEU A 17 -4.64 0.18 -1.59
C LEU A 17 -4.56 0.24 -0.07
N THR A 18 -3.42 -0.18 0.49
CA THR A 18 -3.10 0.13 1.90
C THR A 18 -2.57 1.56 2.02
N GLY A 19 -2.76 2.19 3.18
CA GLY A 19 -2.29 3.57 3.39
C GLY A 19 -3.06 4.61 2.58
N ALA A 20 -4.29 4.28 2.15
CA ALA A 20 -5.14 5.10 1.30
C ALA A 20 -5.48 6.49 1.87
N THR A 21 -5.38 6.67 3.19
CA THR A 21 -5.63 7.94 3.88
C THR A 21 -4.36 8.77 4.12
N GLY A 22 -3.18 8.22 3.79
CA GLY A 22 -1.90 8.93 3.91
C GLY A 22 -1.72 9.99 2.83
N LEU A 23 -0.64 10.76 2.92
CA LEU A 23 -0.29 11.82 1.97
C LEU A 23 -0.28 11.33 0.51
N VAL A 24 0.53 10.29 0.23
CA VAL A 24 0.64 9.71 -1.12
C VAL A 24 -0.63 8.95 -1.50
N GLY A 25 -1.16 8.14 -0.57
CA GLY A 25 -2.34 7.30 -0.81
C GLY A 25 -3.58 8.11 -1.20
N THR A 26 -3.80 9.27 -0.59
CA THR A 26 -4.94 10.14 -0.91
C THR A 26 -4.85 10.69 -2.34
N ALA A 27 -3.67 11.20 -2.72
CA ALA A 27 -3.44 11.71 -4.08
C ALA A 27 -3.54 10.60 -5.13
N PHE A 28 -2.93 9.44 -4.84
CA PHE A 28 -2.94 8.28 -5.72
C PHE A 28 -4.36 7.70 -5.91
N ALA A 29 -5.14 7.57 -4.84
CA ALA A 29 -6.52 7.11 -4.92
C ALA A 29 -7.39 8.06 -5.75
N ARG A 30 -7.22 9.38 -5.58
CA ARG A 30 -7.92 10.38 -6.41
C ARG A 30 -7.54 10.28 -7.88
N PHE A 31 -6.25 10.12 -8.17
CA PHE A 31 -5.75 9.94 -9.54
C PHE A 31 -6.36 8.69 -10.21
N LEU A 32 -6.30 7.53 -9.54
CA LEU A 32 -6.86 6.29 -10.07
C LEU A 32 -8.39 6.36 -10.29
N ARG A 33 -9.11 6.97 -9.35
CA ARG A 33 -10.57 7.18 -9.49
C ARG A 33 -10.89 8.13 -10.65
N GLY A 34 -10.11 9.19 -10.85
CA GLY A 34 -10.26 10.10 -11.99
C GLY A 34 -10.03 9.41 -13.35
N LEU A 35 -9.29 8.31 -13.36
CA LEU A 35 -9.10 7.43 -14.51
C LEU A 35 -10.20 6.36 -14.67
N GLY A 36 -11.16 6.29 -13.75
CA GLY A 36 -12.25 5.31 -13.75
C GLY A 36 -11.89 3.95 -13.13
N HIS A 37 -10.73 3.81 -12.49
CA HIS A 37 -10.41 2.62 -11.71
C HIS A 37 -11.19 2.60 -10.39
N THR A 38 -11.47 1.42 -9.89
CA THR A 38 -12.05 1.22 -8.55
C THR A 38 -10.92 1.06 -7.54
N VAL A 39 -10.93 1.85 -6.47
CA VAL A 39 -9.95 1.75 -5.38
C VAL A 39 -10.61 1.09 -4.17
N VAL A 40 -10.08 -0.05 -3.74
CA VAL A 40 -10.49 -0.80 -2.55
C VAL A 40 -9.50 -0.47 -1.43
N PRO A 41 -9.85 0.42 -0.48
CA PRO A 41 -8.93 0.80 0.58
C PRO A 41 -8.81 -0.30 1.64
N PHE A 42 -7.58 -0.56 2.07
CA PHE A 42 -7.23 -1.45 3.17
C PHE A 42 -6.68 -0.64 4.34
N GLY A 43 -7.21 -0.85 5.54
CA GLY A 43 -6.77 -0.14 6.73
C GLY A 43 -7.31 -0.71 8.02
N ARG A 44 -6.86 -0.14 9.13
CA ARG A 44 -7.29 -0.56 10.47
C ARG A 44 -8.79 -0.30 10.63
N HIS A 45 -9.47 -1.26 11.27
CA HIS A 45 -10.93 -1.39 11.40
C HIS A 45 -11.73 -0.10 11.61
N GLY A 46 -13.01 -0.14 11.24
CA GLY A 46 -14.02 0.81 11.74
C GLY A 46 -14.51 1.87 10.75
N ARG A 47 -14.22 1.72 9.45
CA ARG A 47 -14.79 2.59 8.41
C ARG A 47 -15.57 1.78 7.37
N PRO A 48 -16.84 2.12 7.11
CA PRO A 48 -17.58 1.53 6.00
C PRO A 48 -16.80 1.64 4.69
N GLY A 49 -16.75 0.54 3.92
CA GLY A 49 -16.05 0.49 2.63
C GLY A 49 -14.52 0.42 2.73
N VAL A 50 -13.96 0.12 3.91
CA VAL A 50 -12.52 -0.14 4.10
C VAL A 50 -12.33 -1.59 4.54
N ALA A 51 -11.61 -2.37 3.74
CA ALA A 51 -11.22 -3.73 4.07
C ALA A 51 -10.20 -3.75 5.21
N ALA A 52 -10.28 -4.76 6.09
CA ALA A 52 -9.43 -4.81 7.26
C ALA A 52 -7.97 -5.07 6.87
N PHE A 53 -7.06 -4.25 7.40
CA PHE A 53 -5.63 -4.46 7.34
C PHE A 53 -4.90 -3.74 8.47
N ASP A 54 -4.10 -4.46 9.24
CA ASP A 54 -3.19 -3.91 10.23
C ASP A 54 -1.75 -4.34 9.94
N ALA A 55 -0.91 -3.36 9.58
CA ALA A 55 0.48 -3.60 9.21
C ALA A 55 1.38 -4.00 10.39
N LEU A 56 0.94 -3.80 11.64
CA LEU A 56 1.70 -4.17 12.84
C LEU A 56 1.38 -5.59 13.30
N THR A 57 0.12 -6.00 13.20
CA THR A 57 -0.30 -7.35 13.60
C THR A 57 -0.28 -8.35 12.45
N GLY A 58 -0.30 -7.86 11.21
CA GLY A 58 -0.48 -8.69 10.01
C GLY A 58 -1.92 -9.11 9.77
N ALA A 59 -2.88 -8.66 10.59
CA ALA A 59 -4.29 -8.98 10.38
C ALA A 59 -4.76 -8.40 9.03
N ILE A 60 -5.43 -9.22 8.24
CA ILE A 60 -5.89 -8.86 6.90
C ILE A 60 -7.21 -9.56 6.56
N ASP A 61 -8.10 -8.83 5.89
CA ASP A 61 -9.29 -9.40 5.26
C ASP A 61 -8.88 -10.10 3.95
N ALA A 62 -8.71 -11.42 4.02
CA ALA A 62 -8.25 -12.22 2.90
C ALA A 62 -9.29 -12.29 1.75
N GLU A 63 -10.59 -12.28 2.06
CA GLU A 63 -11.64 -12.30 1.04
C GLU A 63 -11.67 -11.00 0.24
N ALA A 64 -11.34 -9.86 0.86
CA ALA A 64 -11.23 -8.59 0.16
C ALA A 64 -10.08 -8.53 -0.86
N LEU A 65 -9.11 -9.45 -0.78
CA LEU A 65 -7.99 -9.55 -1.74
C LEU A 65 -8.40 -10.28 -3.03
N GLU A 66 -9.44 -11.09 -2.99
CA GLU A 66 -9.86 -11.91 -4.13
C GLU A 66 -10.40 -11.05 -5.28
N GLY A 67 -9.89 -11.31 -6.49
CA GLY A 67 -10.35 -10.62 -7.69
C GLY A 67 -9.94 -9.14 -7.77
N LEU A 68 -8.94 -8.72 -6.98
CA LEU A 68 -8.20 -7.50 -7.27
C LEU A 68 -7.35 -7.71 -8.53
N ASP A 69 -7.22 -6.68 -9.36
CA ASP A 69 -6.30 -6.72 -10.51
C ASP A 69 -4.87 -6.33 -10.10
N ALA A 70 -4.77 -5.46 -9.09
CA ALA A 70 -3.51 -4.93 -8.58
C ALA A 70 -3.60 -4.67 -7.07
N MET A 71 -2.48 -4.86 -6.36
CA MET A 71 -2.33 -4.45 -4.96
C MET A 71 -1.19 -3.45 -4.81
N VAL A 72 -1.46 -2.33 -4.14
CA VAL A 72 -0.48 -1.27 -3.86
C VAL A 72 -0.33 -1.08 -2.35
N HIS A 73 0.88 -1.32 -1.85
CA HIS A 73 1.19 -1.24 -0.42
C HIS A 73 1.94 0.04 -0.08
N LEU A 74 1.23 1.02 0.50
CA LEU A 74 1.78 2.28 0.99
C LEU A 74 1.68 2.43 2.53
N ALA A 75 1.06 1.47 3.22
CA ALA A 75 0.92 1.53 4.67
C ALA A 75 2.27 1.35 5.37
N GLY A 76 2.48 2.14 6.41
CA GLY A 76 3.63 2.06 7.30
C GLY A 76 3.50 3.07 8.42
N ALA A 77 4.19 2.83 9.54
CA ALA A 77 4.22 3.80 10.62
C ALA A 77 4.93 5.10 10.16
N PRO A 78 4.52 6.28 10.69
CA PRO A 78 5.11 7.56 10.33
C PRO A 78 6.60 7.62 10.68
N LEU A 79 7.40 8.25 9.80
CA LEU A 79 8.83 8.47 10.03
C LEU A 79 9.13 9.79 10.76
N ALA A 80 8.22 10.77 10.67
CA ALA A 80 8.33 12.08 11.31
C ALA A 80 7.92 12.02 12.79
N VAL A 81 8.63 11.19 13.56
CA VAL A 81 8.46 10.99 15.00
C VAL A 81 9.81 11.08 15.70
N ARG A 82 9.87 11.16 17.03
CA ARG A 82 11.15 11.01 17.75
C ARG A 82 11.64 9.57 17.63
N TRP A 83 12.90 9.38 17.20
CA TRP A 83 13.49 8.06 16.94
C TRP A 83 13.98 7.36 18.21
N THR A 84 13.04 7.05 19.10
CA THR A 84 13.29 6.16 20.26
C THR A 84 13.43 4.70 19.81
N PRO A 85 14.00 3.80 20.64
CA PRO A 85 14.05 2.37 20.33
C PRO A 85 12.67 1.79 19.96
N ALA A 86 11.63 2.16 20.71
CA ALA A 86 10.25 1.75 20.45
C ALA A 86 9.72 2.29 19.10
N ALA A 87 10.02 3.54 18.76
CA ALA A 87 9.62 4.12 17.47
C ALA A 87 10.33 3.42 16.30
N LYS A 88 11.64 3.14 16.43
CA LYS A 88 12.41 2.40 15.42
C LYS A 88 11.85 0.99 15.19
N ALA A 89 11.55 0.26 16.28
CA ALA A 89 10.93 -1.05 16.20
C ALA A 89 9.58 -0.98 15.48
N ARG A 90 8.70 -0.05 15.89
CA ARG A 90 7.39 0.16 15.25
C ARG A 90 7.50 0.50 13.75
N ILE A 91 8.45 1.37 13.38
CA ILE A 91 8.72 1.74 11.98
C ILE A 91 9.13 0.52 11.15
N ARG A 92 10.04 -0.30 11.68
CA ARG A 92 10.50 -1.54 11.05
C ARG A 92 9.37 -2.56 10.94
N ASP A 93 8.70 -2.85 12.03
CA ASP A 93 7.73 -3.94 12.11
C ASP A 93 6.49 -3.62 11.28
N SER A 94 6.04 -2.35 11.25
CA SER A 94 4.96 -1.92 10.36
C SER A 94 5.25 -2.09 8.87
N ARG A 95 6.51 -2.31 8.48
CA ARG A 95 6.92 -2.59 7.10
C ARG A 95 7.16 -4.08 6.91
N VAL A 96 7.94 -4.70 7.79
CA VAL A 96 8.32 -6.12 7.66
C VAL A 96 7.12 -7.04 7.89
N VAL A 97 6.39 -6.86 8.99
CA VAL A 97 5.24 -7.71 9.34
C VAL A 97 4.10 -7.50 8.33
N GLY A 98 3.72 -6.24 8.11
CA GLY A 98 2.64 -5.90 7.17
C GLY A 98 2.89 -6.34 5.73
N THR A 99 4.10 -6.12 5.20
CA THR A 99 4.44 -6.56 3.83
C THR A 99 4.47 -8.09 3.75
N ARG A 100 5.02 -8.79 4.76
CA ARG A 100 5.03 -10.25 4.78
C ARG A 100 3.62 -10.83 4.79
N ALA A 101 2.79 -10.40 5.73
CA ALA A 101 1.41 -10.87 5.86
C ALA A 101 0.61 -10.64 4.57
N LEU A 102 0.79 -9.46 3.94
CA LEU A 102 0.14 -9.16 2.68
C LEU A 102 0.65 -10.06 1.54
N ALA A 103 1.96 -10.27 1.42
CA ALA A 103 2.53 -11.13 0.39
C ALA A 103 2.07 -12.59 0.55
N GLU A 104 2.06 -13.11 1.77
CA GLU A 104 1.57 -14.45 2.09
C GLU A 104 0.08 -14.60 1.78
N ALA A 105 -0.75 -13.63 2.18
CA ALA A 105 -2.18 -13.64 1.89
C ALA A 105 -2.47 -13.57 0.38
N LEU A 106 -1.74 -12.73 -0.36
CA LEU A 106 -1.86 -12.63 -1.82
C LEU A 106 -1.45 -13.94 -2.51
N ALA A 107 -0.41 -14.63 -2.03
CA ALA A 107 0.02 -15.92 -2.55
C ALA A 107 -1.01 -17.04 -2.27
N ALA A 108 -1.84 -16.89 -1.23
CA ALA A 108 -2.90 -17.83 -0.89
C ALA A 108 -4.24 -17.55 -1.59
N CYS A 109 -4.39 -16.43 -2.31
CA CYS A 109 -5.61 -16.12 -3.04
C CYS A 109 -5.89 -17.12 -4.16
N ARG A 110 -7.16 -17.45 -4.38
CA ARG A 110 -7.61 -18.26 -5.52
C ARG A 110 -7.46 -17.48 -6.83
N ARG A 111 -7.73 -16.17 -6.79
CA ARG A 111 -7.57 -15.23 -7.91
C ARG A 111 -6.69 -14.06 -7.47
N PRO A 112 -5.36 -14.26 -7.42
CA PRO A 112 -4.44 -13.22 -6.99
C PRO A 112 -4.37 -12.07 -8.01
N PRO A 113 -4.04 -10.85 -7.57
CA PRO A 113 -3.78 -9.75 -8.48
C PRO A 113 -2.56 -10.04 -9.37
N GLY A 114 -2.62 -9.56 -10.61
CA GLY A 114 -1.52 -9.74 -11.56
C GLY A 114 -0.27 -8.91 -11.21
N VAL A 115 -0.38 -7.95 -10.29
CA VAL A 115 0.74 -7.12 -9.84
C VAL A 115 0.62 -6.74 -8.37
N PHE A 116 1.76 -6.80 -7.68
CA PHE A 116 1.95 -6.28 -6.34
C PHE A 116 3.04 -5.20 -6.34
N VAL A 117 2.68 -3.98 -5.96
CA VAL A 117 3.60 -2.84 -5.84
C VAL A 117 3.78 -2.51 -4.37
N SER A 118 5.02 -2.57 -3.88
CA SER A 118 5.35 -2.21 -2.50
C SER A 118 6.20 -0.95 -2.45
N ALA A 119 5.78 0.03 -1.64
CA ALA A 119 6.56 1.23 -1.43
C ALA A 119 7.87 0.91 -0.69
N SER A 120 8.96 1.51 -1.16
CA SER A 120 10.27 1.47 -0.51
C SER A 120 10.77 2.91 -0.27
N ALA A 121 12.04 3.06 0.06
CA ALA A 121 12.67 4.35 0.25
C ALA A 121 14.14 4.35 -0.17
N VAL A 122 14.64 5.52 -0.56
CA VAL A 122 16.06 5.74 -0.88
C VAL A 122 17.01 5.42 0.27
N GLY A 123 16.49 5.36 1.51
CA GLY A 123 17.24 4.94 2.69
C GLY A 123 17.83 3.53 2.60
N PHE A 124 17.37 2.70 1.65
CA PHE A 124 18.02 1.43 1.31
C PHE A 124 19.51 1.59 0.97
N TRP A 125 19.87 2.68 0.29
CA TRP A 125 21.25 2.96 -0.12
C TRP A 125 22.13 3.56 0.99
N GLY A 126 21.57 3.70 2.20
CA GLY A 126 22.25 4.35 3.32
C GLY A 126 22.29 5.88 3.21
N HIS A 127 22.73 6.50 4.30
CA HIS A 127 22.95 7.94 4.34
C HIS A 127 24.38 8.25 3.87
N ARG A 128 24.52 9.06 2.82
CA ARG A 128 25.83 9.57 2.37
C ARG A 128 26.07 10.92 3.03
N THR A 129 27.16 11.02 3.79
CA THR A 129 27.60 12.25 4.50
C THR A 129 28.74 12.97 3.79
N ALA A 130 29.14 12.57 2.58
CA ALA A 130 30.23 13.23 1.88
C ALA A 130 29.87 14.71 1.60
N PRO A 131 30.75 15.67 1.92
CA PRO A 131 30.54 17.06 1.54
C PRO A 131 30.60 17.14 0.02
N VAL A 132 29.65 17.90 -0.54
CA VAL A 132 29.72 18.38 -1.92
C VAL A 132 30.88 19.35 -2.08
#